data_AF-A0A6S6M0V3-F1
#
_entry.id   AF-A0A6S6M0V3-F1
#
_cell.length_a   1.000
_cell.length_b   1.000
_cell.length_c   1.000
_cell.angle_alpha   90.00
_cell.angle_beta   90.00
_cell.angle_gamma   90.00
#
_symmetry.space_group_name_H-M   'P 1'
#
loop_
_entity.id
_entity.type
_entity.pdbx_description
1 polymer ?
#
loop_
_entity_poly.entity_id
_entity_poly.type
_entity_poly.pdbx_seq_one_letter_code
_entity_poly.pdbx_strand_id
1 'polypeptide(L)'
;MKDNTSGVGATPEGVWTVPAVSVQPIIRLASWAVFEVETGERYFVGFNLDDQEGRVSTPIRRFDSVTGRAITESGRVYQIVGPAGQDPDGNWVWSRLMSTRNIKYRDVTSEYVFRNHDEVR
;
A
#
# COMPACT_ATOMS: atom_id res chain seq x y z
N MET A 1 35.43 13.24 -1.90
CA MET A 1 34.39 14.29 -1.94
C MET A 1 33.80 14.27 -3.33
N LYS A 2 32.48 14.03 -3.43
CA LYS A 2 31.62 14.21 -4.62
C LYS A 2 31.92 13.17 -5.73
N ASP A 3 31.03 12.29 -6.17
CA ASP A 3 29.57 12.30 -6.26
C ASP A 3 29.06 10.84 -6.35
N ASN A 4 28.08 10.45 -5.54
CA ASN A 4 27.29 9.24 -5.80
C ASN A 4 25.87 9.68 -6.12
N THR A 5 25.65 9.95 -7.40
CA THR A 5 24.35 9.94 -8.05
C THR A 5 23.71 8.58 -7.79
N SER A 6 22.80 8.49 -6.81
CA SER A 6 21.96 7.31 -6.62
C SER A 6 20.99 7.22 -7.78
N GLY A 7 21.44 6.56 -8.84
CA GLY A 7 20.60 6.14 -9.95
C GLY A 7 19.55 5.14 -9.45
N VAL A 8 18.29 5.50 -9.62
CA VAL A 8 17.14 4.60 -9.58
C VAL A 8 17.35 3.48 -10.60
N GLY A 9 17.66 2.28 -10.11
CA GLY A 9 17.89 1.11 -10.95
C GLY A 9 16.62 0.29 -11.11
N ALA A 10 15.95 0.45 -12.25
CA ALA A 10 14.95 -0.52 -12.72
C ALA A 10 15.68 -1.82 -13.11
N THR A 11 15.26 -2.95 -12.55
CA THR A 11 15.74 -4.29 -12.96
C THR A 11 15.00 -4.74 -14.23
N PRO A 12 15.52 -5.72 -15.00
CA PRO A 12 14.99 -6.09 -16.32
C PRO A 12 13.56 -6.67 -16.33
N GLU A 13 12.96 -6.93 -15.16
CA GLU A 13 11.65 -7.58 -15.05
C GLU A 13 10.53 -6.69 -14.49
N GLY A 14 10.79 -5.39 -14.31
CA GLY A 14 9.78 -4.44 -13.79
C GLY A 14 9.41 -4.68 -12.32
N VAL A 15 10.20 -5.49 -11.60
CA VAL A 15 10.05 -5.71 -10.17
C VAL A 15 10.89 -4.70 -9.41
N TRP A 16 10.22 -3.76 -8.75
CA TRP A 16 10.83 -2.77 -7.86
C TRP A 16 11.27 -3.45 -6.57
N THR A 17 12.51 -3.18 -6.13
CA THR A 17 13.00 -3.71 -4.85
C THR A 17 12.35 -2.93 -3.72
N VAL A 18 11.59 -3.61 -2.86
CA VAL A 18 10.98 -2.99 -1.68
C VAL A 18 12.08 -2.69 -0.65
N PRO A 19 12.28 -1.44 -0.21
CA PRO A 19 13.27 -1.10 0.82
C PRO A 19 13.02 -1.90 2.11
N ALA A 20 14.05 -2.17 2.91
CA ALA A 20 13.86 -2.79 4.21
C ALA A 20 13.00 -1.91 5.14
N VAL A 21 12.26 -2.52 6.08
CA VAL A 21 11.41 -1.78 7.04
C VAL A 21 12.25 -0.85 7.92
N SER A 22 13.49 -1.21 8.24
CA SER A 22 14.42 -0.33 8.97
C SER A 22 14.80 0.93 8.21
N VAL A 23 14.70 0.91 6.87
CA VAL A 23 15.04 2.03 5.99
C VAL A 23 13.81 2.89 5.72
N GLN A 24 12.65 2.26 5.51
CA GLN A 24 11.38 2.93 5.25
C GLN A 24 10.28 2.31 6.14
N PRO A 25 10.22 2.71 7.42
CA PRO A 25 9.31 2.08 8.38
C PRO A 25 7.84 2.51 8.19
N ILE A 26 7.63 3.65 7.52
CA ILE A 26 6.32 4.24 7.28
C ILE A 26 6.17 4.48 5.78
N ILE A 27 5.01 4.12 5.22
CA ILE A 27 4.57 4.47 3.87
C ILE A 27 3.32 5.34 3.98
N ARG A 28 3.30 6.48 3.29
CA ARG A 28 2.07 7.26 3.09
C ARG A 28 1.35 6.77 1.83
N LEU A 29 0.12 6.29 2.00
CA LEU A 29 -0.66 5.66 0.94
C LEU A 29 -1.89 6.52 0.61
N ALA A 30 -1.95 7.01 -0.63
CA ALA A 30 -3.10 7.71 -1.19
C ALA A 30 -3.85 6.80 -2.18
N SER A 31 -5.05 7.23 -2.61
CA SER A 31 -5.87 6.49 -3.58
C SER A 31 -5.92 5.00 -3.24
N TRP A 32 -6.31 4.74 -1.99
CA TRP A 32 -6.13 3.45 -1.36
C TRP A 32 -7.42 2.64 -1.29
N ALA A 33 -7.27 1.33 -1.41
CA ALA A 33 -8.30 0.32 -1.26
C ALA A 33 -7.80 -0.81 -0.35
N VAL A 34 -8.76 -1.58 0.19
CA VAL A 34 -8.46 -2.81 0.92
C VAL A 34 -9.14 -3.99 0.24
N PHE A 35 -8.34 -5.00 -0.11
CA PHE A 35 -8.84 -6.25 -0.65
C PHE A 35 -8.64 -7.38 0.34
N GLU A 36 -9.66 -8.21 0.48
CA GLU A 36 -9.60 -9.47 1.24
C GLU A 36 -9.50 -10.63 0.25
N VAL A 37 -8.49 -11.49 0.42
CA VAL A 37 -8.35 -12.72 -0.35
C VAL A 37 -9.10 -13.87 0.33
N GLU A 38 -9.32 -14.97 -0.38
CA GLU A 38 -10.11 -16.12 0.12
C GLU A 38 -9.59 -16.78 1.40
N THR A 39 -8.31 -16.58 1.77
CA THR A 39 -7.75 -17.02 3.06
C THR A 39 -8.17 -16.13 4.23
N GLY A 40 -8.90 -15.04 3.98
CA GLY A 40 -9.30 -14.03 4.97
C GLY A 40 -8.25 -12.95 5.21
N GLU A 41 -7.09 -13.02 4.55
CA GLU A 41 -6.06 -11.99 4.67
C GLU A 41 -6.43 -10.72 3.91
N ARG A 42 -6.12 -9.57 4.51
CA ARG A 42 -6.46 -8.25 3.97
C ARG A 42 -5.22 -7.47 3.62
N TYR A 43 -5.26 -6.76 2.50
CA TYR A 43 -4.11 -6.09 1.92
C TYR A 43 -4.47 -4.65 1.54
N PHE A 44 -3.57 -3.71 1.82
CA PHE A 44 -3.67 -2.37 1.24
C PHE A 44 -3.15 -2.37 -0.18
N VAL A 45 -3.88 -1.67 -1.04
CA VAL A 45 -3.47 -1.38 -2.42
C VAL A 45 -3.68 0.12 -2.66
N GLY A 46 -2.71 0.80 -3.26
CA GLY A 46 -2.84 2.22 -3.58
C GLY A 46 -1.54 2.82 -4.07
N PHE A 47 -1.46 4.15 -4.02
CA PHE A 47 -0.31 4.91 -4.47
C PHE A 47 0.58 5.33 -3.30
N ASN A 48 1.84 4.91 -3.32
CA ASN A 48 2.84 5.31 -2.35
C ASN A 48 3.35 6.72 -2.66
N LEU A 49 3.00 7.69 -1.82
CA LEU A 49 3.38 9.09 -2.01
C LEU A 49 4.88 9.36 -1.82
N ASP A 50 5.58 8.48 -1.12
CA ASP A 50 6.99 8.66 -0.80
C ASP A 50 7.88 8.26 -2.00
N ASP A 51 7.56 7.13 -2.64
CA ASP A 51 8.32 6.60 -3.79
C ASP A 51 7.64 6.86 -5.15
N GLN A 52 6.43 7.43 -5.14
CA GLN A 52 5.62 7.73 -6.33
C GLN A 52 5.33 6.51 -7.21
N GLU A 53 4.88 5.41 -6.60
CA GLU A 53 4.57 4.17 -7.30
C GLU A 53 3.34 3.44 -6.73
N GLY A 54 2.73 2.58 -7.55
CA GLY A 54 1.72 1.63 -7.10
C GLY A 54 2.28 0.65 -6.06
N ARG A 55 1.54 0.42 -4.98
CA ARG A 55 1.99 -0.38 -3.84
C ARG A 55 0.91 -1.36 -3.39
N VAL A 56 1.34 -2.59 -3.12
CA VAL A 56 0.57 -3.63 -2.40
C VAL A 56 1.31 -3.94 -1.10
N SER A 57 0.60 -3.98 0.03
CA SER A 57 1.20 -4.30 1.33
C SER A 57 1.38 -5.82 1.54
N THR A 58 2.01 -6.22 2.65
CA THR A 58 1.79 -7.54 3.26
C THR A 58 0.46 -7.55 4.05
N PRO A 59 -0.03 -8.69 4.57
CA PRO A 59 -1.30 -8.74 5.29
C PRO A 59 -1.40 -7.67 6.40
N ILE A 60 -2.53 -7.00 6.49
CA ILE A 60 -2.86 -6.04 7.53
C ILE A 60 -3.10 -6.83 8.83
N ARG A 61 -2.41 -6.44 9.90
CA ARG A 61 -2.56 -7.05 11.22
C ARG A 61 -3.32 -6.17 12.20
N ARG A 62 -3.19 -4.85 12.08
CA ARG A 62 -3.93 -3.87 12.89
C ARG A 62 -4.24 -2.64 12.05
N PHE A 63 -5.39 -2.03 12.29
CA PHE A 63 -5.78 -0.75 11.73
C PHE A 63 -6.41 0.12 12.81
N ASP A 64 -5.98 1.37 12.87
CA ASP A 64 -6.53 2.42 13.72
C ASP A 64 -7.28 3.41 12.84
N SER A 65 -8.61 3.40 12.93
CA SER A 65 -9.51 4.25 12.17
C SER A 65 -9.50 5.73 12.58
N VAL A 66 -8.96 6.05 13.76
CA VAL A 66 -8.82 7.42 14.25
C VAL A 66 -7.60 8.07 13.63
N THR A 67 -6.48 7.35 13.59
CA THR A 67 -5.22 7.89 13.04
C THR A 67 -4.99 7.56 11.58
N GLY A 68 -5.75 6.62 11.01
CA GLY A 68 -5.54 6.12 9.65
C GLY A 68 -4.28 5.28 9.51
N ARG A 69 -3.78 4.70 10.61
CA ARG A 69 -2.55 3.91 10.62
C ARG A 69 -2.83 2.43 10.65
N ALA A 70 -2.10 1.68 9.83
CA ALA A 70 -2.11 0.24 9.85
C ALA A 70 -0.72 -0.34 10.08
N ILE A 71 -0.66 -1.43 10.82
CA ILE A 71 0.55 -2.26 10.95
C ILE A 71 0.32 -3.52 10.13
N THR A 72 1.28 -3.82 9.27
CA THR A 72 1.25 -5.00 8.41
C THR A 72 2.16 -6.11 8.95
N GLU A 73 2.05 -7.32 8.41
CA GLU A 73 2.85 -8.47 8.83
C GLU A 73 4.37 -8.22 8.79
N SER A 74 4.85 -7.45 7.81
CA SER A 74 6.26 -7.03 7.76
C SER A 74 6.70 -6.14 8.93
N GLY A 75 5.76 -5.64 9.74
CA GLY A 75 5.98 -4.61 10.75
C GLY A 75 5.92 -3.18 10.20
N ARG A 76 5.79 -3.01 8.88
CA ARG A 76 5.68 -1.68 8.27
C ARG A 76 4.37 -1.00 8.62
N VAL A 77 4.44 0.29 8.89
CA VAL A 77 3.30 1.17 9.12
C VAL A 77 2.83 1.78 7.80
N TYR A 78 1.55 1.66 7.50
CA TYR A 78 0.90 2.37 6.41
C TYR A 78 0.03 3.48 7.00
N GLN A 79 0.29 4.71 6.58
CA GLN A 79 -0.53 5.88 6.90
C GLN A 79 -1.39 6.18 5.68
N ILE A 80 -2.70 5.95 5.77
CA ILE A 80 -3.61 6.35 4.70
C ILE A 80 -3.75 7.87 4.67
N VAL A 81 -3.84 8.43 3.48
CA VAL A 81 -3.94 9.87 3.21
C VAL A 81 -5.11 10.11 2.28
N GLY A 82 -6.02 10.99 2.70
CA GLY A 82 -7.21 11.34 1.92
C GLY A 82 -8.25 10.21 1.87
N PRO A 83 -9.28 10.39 1.03
CA PRO A 83 -10.35 9.41 0.89
C PRO A 83 -9.82 8.09 0.28
N ALA A 84 -10.53 7.01 0.56
CA ALA A 84 -10.35 5.77 -0.18
C ALA A 84 -10.63 6.00 -1.68
N GLY A 85 -9.92 5.26 -2.52
CA GLY A 85 -10.01 5.37 -3.96
C GLY A 85 -9.18 4.28 -4.61
N GLN A 86 -9.43 4.00 -5.88
CA GLN A 86 -8.60 3.05 -6.60
C GLN A 86 -7.54 3.78 -7.42
N ASP A 87 -6.30 3.36 -7.25
CA ASP A 87 -5.17 3.81 -8.05
C ASP A 87 -4.91 2.84 -9.22
N PRO A 88 -4.80 3.30 -10.47
CA PRO A 88 -4.58 2.43 -11.63
C PRO A 88 -3.31 1.57 -11.51
N ASP A 89 -2.21 2.12 -11.00
CA ASP A 89 -0.94 1.42 -10.88
C ASP A 89 -1.00 0.39 -9.75
N GLY A 90 -1.53 0.77 -8.58
CA GLY A 90 -1.80 -0.16 -7.48
C GLY A 90 -2.71 -1.32 -7.91
N ASN A 91 -3.79 -1.01 -8.63
CA ASN A 91 -4.73 -2.01 -9.16
C ASN A 91 -4.07 -2.95 -10.17
N TRP A 92 -3.18 -2.44 -11.02
CA TRP A 92 -2.46 -3.26 -11.97
C TRP A 92 -1.56 -4.27 -11.27
N VAL A 93 -0.79 -3.84 -10.27
CA VAL A 93 0.07 -4.72 -9.46
C VAL A 93 -0.77 -5.77 -8.74
N TRP A 94 -1.88 -5.35 -8.11
CA TRP A 94 -2.80 -6.27 -7.44
C TRP A 94 -3.39 -7.32 -8.37
N SER A 95 -3.95 -6.88 -9.51
CA SER A 95 -4.59 -7.77 -10.48
C SER A 95 -3.60 -8.77 -11.06
N ARG A 96 -2.36 -8.34 -11.35
CA ARG A 96 -1.28 -9.21 -11.81
C ARG A 96 -0.94 -10.27 -10.76
N LEU A 97 -0.77 -9.86 -9.50
CA LEU A 97 -0.43 -10.76 -8.40
C LEU A 97 -1.49 -11.84 -8.17
N MET A 98 -2.77 -11.43 -8.12
CA MET A 98 -3.89 -12.35 -7.90
C MET A 98 -4.06 -13.31 -9.08
N SER A 99 -3.91 -12.83 -10.32
CA SER A 99 -3.99 -13.66 -11.52
C SER A 99 -2.88 -14.71 -11.57
N THR A 100 -1.63 -14.33 -11.27
CA THR A 100 -0.50 -15.27 -11.26
C THR A 100 -0.65 -16.35 -10.19
N ARG A 101 -1.28 -16.02 -9.06
CA ARG A 101 -1.48 -16.96 -7.94
C ARG A 101 -2.82 -17.71 -8.01
N ASN A 102 -3.69 -17.36 -8.97
CA ASN A 102 -5.06 -17.86 -9.08
C ASN A 102 -5.86 -17.71 -7.76
N ILE A 103 -5.69 -16.57 -7.09
CA ILE A 103 -6.35 -16.26 -5.81
C ILE A 103 -7.54 -15.36 -6.06
N LYS A 104 -8.69 -15.71 -5.49
CA LYS A 104 -9.89 -14.85 -5.50
C LYS A 104 -9.80 -13.81 -4.38
N TYR A 105 -10.41 -12.66 -4.64
CA TYR A 105 -10.47 -11.56 -3.69
C TYR A 105 -11.79 -10.78 -3.80
N ARG A 106 -12.07 -9.98 -2.79
CA ARG A 106 -13.19 -9.03 -2.75
C ARG A 106 -12.73 -7.68 -2.22
N ASP A 107 -13.39 -6.62 -2.67
CA ASP A 107 -13.21 -5.26 -2.13
C ASP A 107 -13.93 -5.14 -0.78
N VAL A 108 -13.16 -4.83 0.27
CA VAL A 108 -13.64 -4.60 1.63
C VAL A 108 -13.27 -3.19 2.11
N THR A 109 -12.98 -2.27 1.19
CA THR A 109 -12.55 -0.89 1.49
C THR A 109 -13.54 -0.17 2.39
N SER A 110 -14.84 -0.43 2.22
CA SER A 110 -15.91 0.15 3.05
C SER A 110 -15.85 -0.25 4.53
N GLU A 111 -15.17 -1.35 4.86
CA GLU A 111 -14.95 -1.77 6.25
C GLU A 111 -13.85 -0.94 6.95
N TYR A 112 -13.06 -0.19 6.17
CA TYR A 112 -11.97 0.65 6.65
C TYR A 112 -12.42 2.11 6.60
N VAL A 113 -13.15 2.53 7.64
CA VAL A 113 -13.55 3.93 7.76
C VAL A 113 -12.41 4.74 8.36
N PHE A 114 -11.88 5.68 7.59
CA PHE A 114 -10.98 6.71 8.11
C PHE A 114 -11.74 8.02 8.26
N ARG A 115 -11.90 8.46 9.50
CA ARG A 115 -12.53 9.75 9.76
C ARG A 115 -11.48 10.83 9.59
N ASN A 116 -11.42 11.45 8.41
CA ASN A 116 -10.67 12.68 8.25
C ASN A 116 -11.28 13.74 9.16
N HIS A 117 -10.51 14.22 10.13
CA HIS A 117 -10.95 15.25 11.07
C HIS A 117 -11.00 16.66 10.43
N ASP A 118 -10.80 16.77 9.11
CA ASP A 118 -10.73 18.04 8.37
C ASP A 118 -12.01 18.38 7.58
N GLU A 119 -13.16 17.82 7.96
CA GLU A 119 -14.48 18.39 7.59
C GLU A 119 -14.93 19.40 8.65
N VAL A 120 -14.16 20.48 8.83
CA VAL A 120 -14.65 21.73 9.42
C VAL A 120 -14.23 22.87 8.50
N ARG A 121 -15.13 23.22 7.58
CA ARG A 121 -15.21 24.56 7.00
C ARG A 121 -16.66 24.96 6.91
#